data_AF-U5BRV6-F1
#
_entry.id   AF-U5BRV6-F1
#
_cell.length_a   1.000
_cell.length_b   1.000
_cell.length_c   1.000
_cell.angle_alpha   90.00
_cell.angle_beta   90.00
_cell.angle_gamma   90.00
#
_symmetry.space_group_name_H-M   'P 1'
#
loop_
_entity.id
_entity.type
_entity.pdbx_description
1 polymer ?
#
loop_
_entity_poly.entity_id
_entity_poly.type
_entity_poly.pdbx_seq_one_letter_code
_entity_poly.pdbx_strand_id
1 'polypeptide(L)'
;MPGYQKMGWLKQGKIPIKLQFNSLSKQDSAMELPVMDRALFATLAEQCRPLTQGLHTPITKEFLLWRYSDCPIFPYGFCTDRESYLFVFRLKPSGLGLELRITDCFGLDAQKEINLEHLRQELKKTQEVFKVNFTTHIGHFPIPLLRKTGSLPSLNIGPLLTLRDLNLGKDFSRLLTSENWGFSLGDLEVF
;
A
#
# COMPACT_ATOMS: atom_id res chain seq x y z
N MET A 1 20.34 -18.67 -19.43
CA MET A 1 19.66 -18.24 -18.18
C MET A 1 20.03 -16.79 -17.89
N PRO A 2 19.05 -15.95 -17.51
CA PRO A 2 19.30 -14.61 -16.96
C PRO A 2 20.31 -14.65 -15.80
N GLY A 3 21.09 -13.58 -15.63
CA GLY A 3 22.16 -13.49 -14.62
C GLY A 3 21.70 -13.79 -13.20
N TYR A 4 20.52 -13.30 -12.79
CA TYR A 4 19.99 -13.54 -11.44
C TYR A 4 19.72 -15.03 -11.14
N GLN A 5 19.29 -15.81 -12.13
CA GLN A 5 19.05 -17.24 -11.92
C GLN A 5 20.35 -18.00 -11.65
N LYS A 6 21.46 -17.57 -12.29
CA LYS A 6 22.79 -18.13 -12.03
C LYS A 6 23.31 -17.81 -10.62
N MET A 7 22.76 -16.78 -9.98
CA MET A 7 23.10 -16.38 -8.60
C MET A 7 22.17 -17.01 -7.54
N GLY A 8 21.35 -18.00 -7.91
CA GLY A 8 20.46 -18.70 -6.99
C GLY A 8 19.14 -17.97 -6.68
N TRP A 9 18.77 -16.95 -7.45
CA TRP A 9 17.48 -16.29 -7.31
C TRP A 9 16.37 -17.10 -7.98
N LEU A 10 15.29 -17.33 -7.23
CA LEU A 10 14.07 -17.99 -7.66
C LEU A 10 12.94 -16.97 -7.84
N LYS A 11 12.14 -17.14 -8.89
CA LYS A 11 10.98 -16.29 -9.14
C LYS A 11 9.81 -16.76 -8.30
N GLN A 12 9.18 -15.85 -7.56
CA GLN A 12 7.91 -16.11 -6.89
C GLN A 12 6.74 -15.82 -7.83
N GLY A 13 6.78 -14.67 -8.52
CA GLY A 13 5.71 -14.24 -9.41
C GLY A 13 5.64 -12.72 -9.50
N LYS A 14 4.76 -12.21 -10.36
CA LYS A 14 4.44 -10.78 -10.40
C LYS A 14 3.46 -10.45 -9.29
N ILE A 15 3.71 -9.34 -8.62
CA ILE A 15 2.83 -8.89 -7.56
C ILE A 15 1.47 -8.44 -8.13
N PRO A 16 0.34 -8.93 -7.58
CA PRO A 16 -0.99 -8.56 -8.05
C PRO A 16 -1.34 -7.14 -7.60
N ILE A 17 -1.80 -6.31 -8.52
CA ILE A 17 -2.25 -4.94 -8.29
C ILE A 17 -3.73 -4.85 -8.61
N LYS A 18 -4.52 -4.28 -7.70
CA LYS A 18 -5.91 -3.92 -7.95
C LYS A 18 -5.97 -2.49 -8.47
N LEU A 19 -6.78 -2.27 -9.51
CA LEU A 19 -7.01 -0.96 -10.11
C LEU A 19 -8.51 -0.67 -10.12
N GLN A 20 -8.88 0.52 -9.67
CA GLN A 20 -10.24 1.04 -9.73
C GLN A 20 -10.23 2.37 -10.50
N PHE A 21 -11.01 2.47 -11.56
CA PHE A 21 -11.25 3.76 -12.21
C PHE A 21 -12.26 4.58 -11.40
N ASN A 22 -11.96 5.85 -11.15
CA ASN A 22 -12.84 6.77 -10.42
C ASN A 22 -13.42 7.83 -11.36
N SER A 23 -12.61 8.36 -12.30
CA SER A 23 -13.04 9.43 -13.21
C SER A 23 -12.28 9.41 -14.54
N LEU A 24 -12.96 9.78 -15.63
CA LEU A 24 -12.42 9.94 -16.98
C LEU A 24 -12.03 11.39 -17.32
N SER A 25 -12.24 12.35 -16.41
CA SER A 25 -11.91 13.75 -16.63
C SER A 25 -10.40 13.95 -16.79
N LYS A 26 -9.99 14.70 -17.84
CA LYS A 26 -8.60 15.16 -17.97
C LYS A 26 -8.31 16.17 -16.86
N GLN A 27 -7.22 15.94 -16.14
CA GLN A 27 -6.85 16.76 -14.99
C GLN A 27 -5.69 17.70 -15.34
N ASP A 28 -5.73 18.91 -14.80
CA ASP A 28 -4.58 19.82 -14.76
C ASP A 28 -3.60 19.34 -13.69
N SER A 29 -2.33 19.21 -14.08
CA SER A 29 -1.29 18.41 -13.45
C SER A 29 -0.69 18.95 -12.15
N ALA A 30 -1.39 19.81 -11.40
CA ALA A 30 -0.76 20.66 -10.38
C ALA A 30 -1.39 20.55 -8.97
N MET A 31 -2.10 19.47 -8.65
CA MET A 31 -2.65 19.32 -7.28
C MET A 31 -1.62 18.68 -6.36
N GLU A 32 -1.01 19.50 -5.51
CA GLU A 32 -0.10 19.03 -4.46
C GLU A 32 -0.87 18.53 -3.24
N LEU A 33 -0.30 17.54 -2.55
CA LEU A 33 -0.83 17.10 -1.26
C LEU A 33 -0.62 18.20 -0.21
N PRO A 34 -1.60 18.43 0.67
CA PRO A 34 -1.38 19.27 1.83
C PRO A 34 -0.28 18.66 2.71
N VAL A 35 0.45 19.52 3.43
CA VAL A 35 1.46 19.09 4.40
C VAL A 35 0.80 18.16 5.42
N MET A 36 1.40 16.98 5.61
CA MET A 36 0.95 16.01 6.58
C MET A 36 0.98 16.60 8.00
N ASP A 37 -0.10 16.42 8.77
CA ASP A 37 -0.07 16.68 10.20
C ASP A 37 0.82 15.64 10.89
N ARG A 38 2.11 15.96 10.98
CA ARG A 38 3.15 15.09 11.54
C ARG A 38 2.90 14.74 13.00
N ALA A 39 2.35 15.65 13.79
CA ALA A 39 2.09 15.41 15.21
C ALA A 39 0.97 14.38 15.41
N LEU A 40 -0.12 14.55 14.65
CA LEU A 40 -1.20 13.56 14.63
C LEU A 40 -0.71 12.21 14.09
N PHE A 41 0.02 12.21 12.97
CA PHE A 41 0.56 10.98 12.39
C PHE A 41 1.49 10.24 13.35
N ALA A 42 2.39 10.95 14.04
CA ALA A 42 3.29 10.37 15.03
C ALA A 42 2.54 9.70 16.20
N THR A 43 1.43 10.29 16.64
CA THR A 43 0.58 9.74 17.70
C THR A 43 -0.11 8.45 17.25
N LEU A 44 -0.62 8.44 16.01
CA LEU A 44 -1.28 7.26 15.45
C LEU A 44 -0.29 6.15 15.10
N ALA A 45 0.92 6.50 14.68
CA ALA A 45 1.99 5.55 14.33
C ALA A 45 2.41 4.66 15.52
N GLU A 46 2.31 5.16 16.76
CA GLU A 46 2.55 4.37 17.98
C GLU A 46 1.56 3.21 18.16
N GLN A 47 0.37 3.34 17.58
CA GLN A 47 -0.73 2.38 17.73
C GLN A 47 -0.87 1.49 16.49
N CYS A 48 -0.15 1.79 15.41
CA CYS A 48 -0.26 1.09 14.15
C CYS A 48 0.13 -0.38 14.30
N ARG A 49 -0.76 -1.26 13.89
CA ARG A 49 -0.51 -2.70 13.76
C ARG A 49 -0.78 -3.18 12.33
N PRO A 50 -0.06 -4.23 11.87
CA PRO A 50 -0.28 -4.77 10.54
C PRO A 50 -1.69 -5.38 10.47
N LEU A 51 -2.37 -5.14 9.35
CA LEU A 51 -3.63 -5.81 9.03
C LEU A 51 -3.42 -7.05 8.16
N THR A 52 -2.25 -7.17 7.53
CA THR A 52 -1.84 -8.32 6.73
C THR A 52 -1.32 -9.45 7.63
N GLN A 53 -1.47 -10.68 7.15
CA GLN A 53 -0.86 -11.87 7.72
C GLN A 53 0.39 -12.24 6.90
N GLY A 54 1.30 -13.01 7.49
CA GLY A 54 2.53 -13.45 6.83
C GLY A 54 3.72 -12.52 7.05
N LEU A 55 4.77 -12.68 6.26
CA LEU A 55 5.99 -11.87 6.34
C LEU A 55 5.72 -10.45 5.85
N HIS A 56 5.99 -9.48 6.71
CA HIS A 56 5.84 -8.06 6.43
C HIS A 56 7.01 -7.28 7.03
N THR A 57 7.20 -6.06 6.55
CA THR A 57 8.15 -5.12 7.14
C THR A 57 7.73 -4.84 8.60
N PRO A 58 8.65 -4.91 9.58
CA PRO A 58 8.35 -4.51 10.95
C PRO A 58 7.87 -3.05 10.99
N ILE A 59 6.70 -2.82 11.56
CA ILE A 59 6.12 -1.48 11.63
C ILE A 59 6.36 -0.89 13.02
N THR A 60 7.41 -0.10 13.15
CA THR A 60 7.64 0.74 14.34
C THR A 60 7.25 2.17 14.02
N LYS A 61 7.02 2.98 15.07
CA LYS A 61 6.78 4.42 14.92
C LYS A 61 7.88 5.09 14.09
N GLU A 62 9.14 4.77 14.37
CA GLU A 62 10.30 5.34 13.70
C GLU A 62 10.32 4.98 12.22
N PHE A 63 10.05 3.71 11.90
CA PHE A 63 9.92 3.26 10.52
C PHE A 63 8.81 4.02 9.79
N LEU A 64 7.61 4.12 10.37
CA LEU A 64 6.47 4.79 9.75
C LEU A 64 6.71 6.29 9.56
N LEU A 65 7.35 6.96 10.53
CA LEU A 65 7.72 8.37 10.41
C LEU A 65 8.71 8.59 9.29
N TRP A 66 9.82 7.84 9.27
CA TRP A 66 10.81 7.90 8.20
C TRP A 66 10.16 7.64 6.82
N ARG A 67 9.31 6.62 6.76
CA ARG A 67 8.71 6.14 5.52
C ARG A 67 7.68 7.11 4.93
N TYR A 68 6.89 7.79 5.76
CA TYR A 68 5.70 8.52 5.31
C TYR A 68 5.69 10.00 5.65
N SER A 69 6.17 10.39 6.82
CA SER A 69 6.24 11.81 7.23
C SER A 69 7.51 12.46 6.72
N ASP A 70 8.64 11.80 6.94
CA ASP A 70 9.98 12.35 6.74
C ASP A 70 10.61 11.83 5.43
N CYS A 71 9.77 11.34 4.51
CA CYS A 71 10.20 10.82 3.21
C CYS A 71 10.69 11.96 2.30
N PRO A 72 11.95 11.96 1.85
CA PRO A 72 12.50 13.07 1.07
C PRO A 72 12.05 13.08 -0.39
N ILE A 73 11.42 12.00 -0.87
CA ILE A 73 11.17 11.80 -2.30
C ILE A 73 9.73 12.10 -2.70
N PHE A 74 8.78 11.71 -1.86
CA PHE A 74 7.36 11.83 -2.18
C PHE A 74 6.58 12.34 -0.97
N PRO A 75 5.64 13.29 -1.17
CA PRO A 75 4.68 13.61 -0.14
C PRO A 75 3.65 12.48 -0.02
N TYR A 76 3.31 12.14 1.22
CA TYR A 76 2.23 11.21 1.55
C TYR A 76 1.09 11.93 2.26
N GLY A 77 -0.11 11.41 2.08
CA GLY A 77 -1.28 11.74 2.88
C GLY A 77 -1.75 10.53 3.66
N PHE A 78 -2.60 10.76 4.66
CA PHE A 78 -3.29 9.69 5.36
C PHE A 78 -4.74 10.09 5.65
N CYS A 79 -5.62 9.11 5.77
CA CYS A 79 -6.90 9.31 6.46
C CYS A 79 -7.12 8.24 7.52
N THR A 80 -7.97 8.58 8.48
CA THR A 80 -8.16 7.82 9.70
C THR A 80 -9.47 8.25 10.36
N ASP A 81 -10.11 7.35 11.10
CA ASP A 81 -11.14 7.69 12.09
C ASP A 81 -10.54 7.92 13.49
N ARG A 82 -9.22 7.89 13.60
CA ARG A 82 -8.40 8.01 14.84
C ARG A 82 -8.58 6.87 15.84
N GLU A 83 -9.37 5.84 15.51
CA GLU A 83 -9.70 4.79 16.47
C GLU A 83 -9.48 3.39 15.91
N SER A 84 -9.92 3.12 14.68
CA SER A 84 -9.91 1.76 14.13
C SER A 84 -8.85 1.57 13.04
N TYR A 85 -8.58 2.60 12.23
CA TYR A 85 -7.65 2.46 11.11
C TYR A 85 -6.83 3.71 10.82
N LEU A 86 -5.68 3.51 10.19
CA LEU A 86 -4.92 4.54 9.48
C LEU A 86 -4.59 4.01 8.08
N PHE A 87 -5.01 4.71 7.04
CA PHE A 87 -4.61 4.40 5.66
C PHE A 87 -3.70 5.47 5.12
N VAL A 88 -2.62 5.06 4.46
CA VAL A 88 -1.62 5.95 3.88
C VAL A 88 -1.70 5.88 2.36
N PHE A 89 -1.57 7.03 1.72
CA PHE A 89 -1.64 7.14 0.28
C PHE A 89 -0.66 8.18 -0.25
N ARG A 90 -0.44 8.14 -1.56
CA ARG A 90 0.21 9.22 -2.30
C ARG A 90 -0.49 9.48 -3.62
N LEU A 91 -0.31 10.69 -4.13
CA LEU A 91 -0.71 11.04 -5.49
C LEU A 91 0.46 10.79 -6.44
N LYS A 92 0.20 10.11 -7.56
CA LYS A 92 1.23 9.81 -8.56
C LYS A 92 0.73 10.13 -9.97
N PRO A 93 1.27 11.16 -10.62
CA PRO A 93 1.00 11.40 -12.04
C PRO A 93 1.49 10.21 -12.88
N SER A 94 0.71 9.84 -13.88
CA SER A 94 1.04 8.78 -14.84
C SER A 94 0.49 9.12 -16.22
N GLY A 95 0.86 8.34 -17.24
CA GLY A 95 0.30 8.49 -18.59
C GLY A 95 -1.22 8.26 -18.66
N LEU A 96 -1.83 7.62 -17.66
CA LEU A 96 -3.27 7.40 -17.55
C LEU A 96 -4.00 8.48 -16.73
N GLY A 97 -3.28 9.49 -16.26
CA GLY A 97 -3.80 10.53 -15.35
C GLY A 97 -3.25 10.38 -13.93
N LEU A 98 -3.95 10.98 -12.97
CA LEU A 98 -3.52 11.01 -11.57
C LEU A 98 -3.98 9.75 -10.83
N GLU A 99 -3.00 9.03 -10.28
CA GLU A 99 -3.19 7.84 -9.45
C GLU A 99 -3.32 8.24 -7.98
N LEU A 100 -4.39 7.80 -7.31
CA LEU A 100 -4.42 7.65 -5.85
C LEU A 100 -3.85 6.28 -5.50
N ARG A 101 -2.58 6.23 -5.11
CA ARG A 101 -1.94 4.98 -4.71
C ARG A 101 -2.09 4.80 -3.22
N ILE A 102 -2.87 3.79 -2.82
CA ILE A 102 -2.92 3.37 -1.42
C ILE A 102 -1.68 2.54 -1.15
N THR A 103 -0.76 3.09 -0.35
CA THR A 103 0.49 2.42 -0.04
C THR A 103 0.31 1.41 1.07
N ASP A 104 -0.40 1.80 2.14
CA ASP A 104 -0.53 0.98 3.33
C ASP A 104 -1.84 1.20 4.08
N CYS A 105 -2.21 0.23 4.92
CA CYS A 105 -3.26 0.41 5.91
C CYS A 105 -2.98 -0.41 7.18
N PHE A 106 -3.19 0.25 8.32
CA PHE A 106 -2.92 -0.27 9.65
C PHE A 106 -4.19 -0.22 10.50
N GLY A 107 -4.28 -1.15 11.46
CA GLY A 107 -5.23 -1.03 12.56
C GLY A 107 -4.67 -0.15 13.67
N LEU A 108 -5.54 0.51 14.45
CA LEU A 108 -5.14 1.37 15.57
C LEU A 108 -5.47 0.74 16.94
N ASP A 109 -6.66 0.17 17.13
CA ASP A 109 -7.08 -0.49 18.39
C ASP A 109 -7.40 -1.99 18.20
N ALA A 110 -6.68 -2.88 18.88
CA ALA A 110 -6.73 -4.34 18.65
C ALA A 110 -8.09 -4.96 18.93
N GLN A 111 -8.93 -4.27 19.69
CA GLN A 111 -10.26 -4.70 20.08
C GLN A 111 -11.34 -4.10 19.17
N LYS A 112 -11.01 -3.14 18.30
CA LYS A 112 -11.95 -2.50 17.39
C LYS A 112 -11.85 -3.06 15.98
N GLU A 113 -13.01 -3.37 15.41
CA GLU A 113 -13.14 -3.62 13.99
C GLU A 113 -12.97 -2.31 13.20
N ILE A 114 -12.45 -2.42 11.97
CA ILE A 114 -12.28 -1.28 11.09
C ILE A 114 -13.64 -0.70 10.72
N ASN A 115 -13.81 0.60 10.92
CA ASN A 115 -14.99 1.33 10.47
C ASN A 115 -14.98 1.47 8.93
N LEU A 116 -15.51 0.46 8.25
CA LEU A 116 -15.52 0.39 6.79
C LEU A 116 -16.35 1.49 6.13
N GLU A 117 -17.42 1.95 6.79
CA GLU A 117 -18.26 3.03 6.24
C GLU A 117 -17.51 4.35 6.27
N HIS A 118 -16.85 4.69 7.39
CA HIS A 118 -16.01 5.88 7.48
C HIS A 118 -14.84 5.81 6.49
N LEU A 119 -14.18 4.65 6.36
CA LEU A 119 -13.12 4.45 5.37
C LEU A 119 -13.62 4.69 3.95
N ARG A 120 -14.81 4.18 3.61
CA ARG A 120 -15.41 4.37 2.28
C ARG A 120 -15.66 5.84 1.99
N GLN A 121 -16.22 6.56 2.98
CA GLN A 121 -16.53 7.98 2.86
C GLN A 121 -15.26 8.81 2.69
N GLU A 122 -14.24 8.59 3.52
CA GLU A 122 -12.96 9.29 3.41
C GLU A 122 -12.21 8.96 2.13
N LEU A 123 -12.23 7.71 1.67
CA LEU A 123 -11.63 7.34 0.38
C LEU A 123 -12.34 8.06 -0.78
N LYS A 124 -13.67 8.04 -0.81
CA LYS A 124 -14.45 8.71 -1.86
C LYS A 124 -14.19 10.22 -1.85
N LYS A 125 -14.24 10.84 -0.67
CA LYS A 125 -13.91 12.25 -0.47
C LYS A 125 -12.50 12.59 -0.96
N THR A 126 -11.51 11.76 -0.62
CA THR A 126 -10.12 11.93 -1.07
C THR A 126 -10.04 11.84 -2.59
N GLN A 127 -10.71 10.87 -3.20
CA GLN A 127 -10.77 10.72 -4.66
C GLN A 127 -11.40 11.94 -5.34
N GLU A 128 -12.47 12.51 -4.77
CA GLU A 128 -13.17 13.68 -5.29
C GLU A 128 -12.38 14.98 -5.11
N VAL A 129 -11.81 15.20 -3.91
CA VAL A 129 -10.99 16.37 -3.58
C VAL A 129 -9.79 16.47 -4.52
N PHE A 130 -9.06 15.36 -4.68
CA PHE A 130 -7.88 15.32 -5.55
C PHE A 130 -8.21 14.96 -7.00
N LYS A 131 -9.50 14.80 -7.34
CA LYS A 131 -10.02 14.47 -8.68
C LYS A 131 -9.24 13.34 -9.38
N VAL A 132 -8.83 12.33 -8.63
CA VAL A 132 -7.94 11.27 -9.14
C VAL A 132 -8.64 10.39 -10.16
N ASN A 133 -7.94 10.04 -11.23
CA ASN A 133 -8.51 9.23 -12.32
C ASN A 133 -8.71 7.78 -11.92
N PHE A 134 -7.77 7.24 -11.16
CA PHE A 134 -7.82 5.85 -10.71
C PHE A 134 -7.14 5.66 -9.36
N THR A 135 -7.54 4.62 -8.66
CA THR A 135 -6.97 4.18 -7.38
C THR A 135 -6.27 2.85 -7.57
N THR A 136 -5.10 2.68 -6.98
CA THR A 136 -4.39 1.38 -6.97
C THR A 136 -4.05 0.96 -5.56
N HIS A 137 -4.00 -0.35 -5.36
CA HIS A 137 -3.50 -0.97 -4.13
C HIS A 137 -3.05 -2.40 -4.40
N ILE A 138 -2.42 -3.04 -3.41
CA ILE A 138 -2.04 -4.45 -3.50
C ILE A 138 -3.29 -5.33 -3.66
N GLY A 139 -3.23 -6.34 -4.54
CA GLY A 139 -4.39 -7.18 -4.89
C GLY A 139 -4.97 -7.96 -3.71
N HIS A 140 -4.16 -8.30 -2.72
CA HIS A 140 -4.56 -9.03 -1.52
C HIS A 140 -4.81 -8.12 -0.31
N PHE A 141 -5.24 -6.87 -0.53
CA PHE A 141 -5.44 -5.87 0.52
C PHE A 141 -6.26 -6.39 1.71
N PRO A 142 -5.83 -6.20 2.97
CA PRO A 142 -6.49 -6.85 4.11
C PRO A 142 -7.93 -6.37 4.34
N ILE A 143 -8.30 -5.20 3.83
CA ILE A 143 -9.64 -4.62 3.98
C ILE A 143 -10.57 -5.13 2.85
N PRO A 144 -11.64 -5.88 3.18
CA PRO A 144 -12.55 -6.46 2.19
C PRO A 144 -13.22 -5.43 1.29
N LEU A 145 -13.49 -4.22 1.81
CA LEU A 145 -14.05 -3.12 1.04
C LEU A 145 -13.19 -2.83 -0.21
N LEU A 146 -11.88 -2.73 -0.05
CA LEU A 146 -10.93 -2.45 -1.14
C LEU A 146 -10.74 -3.66 -2.08
N ARG A 147 -10.94 -4.89 -1.59
CA ARG A 147 -10.96 -6.07 -2.48
C ARG A 147 -12.15 -6.04 -3.45
N LYS A 148 -13.31 -5.57 -2.97
CA LYS A 148 -14.58 -5.51 -3.70
C LYS A 148 -14.78 -4.22 -4.50
N THR A 149 -13.91 -3.22 -4.37
CA THR A 149 -13.99 -1.99 -5.15
C THR A 149 -13.53 -2.20 -6.60
N GLY A 150 -14.31 -1.67 -7.54
CA GLY A 150 -14.06 -1.79 -8.98
C GLY A 150 -14.41 -3.17 -9.56
N SER A 151 -14.80 -3.19 -10.84
CA SER A 151 -15.18 -4.41 -11.58
C SER A 151 -13.99 -5.21 -12.11
N LEU A 152 -12.78 -4.66 -12.05
CA LEU A 152 -11.58 -5.30 -12.60
C LEU A 152 -11.00 -6.33 -11.62
N PRO A 153 -10.57 -7.52 -12.10
CA PRO A 153 -9.80 -8.44 -11.27
C PRO A 153 -8.44 -7.84 -10.90
N SER A 154 -7.80 -8.37 -9.86
CA SER A 154 -6.39 -8.04 -9.58
C SER A 154 -5.52 -8.45 -10.77
N LEU A 155 -4.67 -7.54 -11.22
CA LEU A 155 -3.82 -7.72 -12.39
C LEU A 155 -2.38 -8.03 -11.95
N ASN A 156 -1.76 -9.05 -12.53
CA ASN A 156 -0.36 -9.41 -12.26
C ASN A 156 0.61 -8.49 -13.03
N ILE A 157 0.55 -7.19 -12.72
CA ILE A 157 1.30 -6.12 -13.40
C ILE A 157 2.33 -5.44 -12.48
N GLY A 158 2.40 -5.83 -11.21
CA GLY A 158 3.44 -5.37 -10.29
C GLY A 158 4.83 -5.93 -10.62
N PRO A 159 5.85 -5.56 -9.84
CA PRO A 159 7.21 -6.06 -10.03
C PRO A 159 7.27 -7.59 -9.87
N LEU A 160 8.24 -8.20 -10.54
CA LEU A 160 8.54 -9.62 -10.39
C LEU A 160 9.29 -9.81 -9.06
N LEU A 161 8.65 -10.44 -8.09
CA LEU A 161 9.32 -10.79 -6.84
C LEU A 161 10.26 -11.97 -7.08
N THR A 162 11.50 -11.80 -6.63
CA THR A 162 12.52 -12.84 -6.64
C THR A 162 13.09 -13.03 -5.25
N LEU A 163 13.30 -14.28 -4.87
CA LEU A 163 13.81 -14.67 -3.55
C LEU A 163 15.11 -15.44 -3.73
N ARG A 164 16.04 -15.27 -2.79
CA ARG A 164 17.28 -16.04 -2.73
C ARG A 164 17.42 -16.61 -1.34
N ASP A 165 17.71 -17.91 -1.27
CA ASP A 165 18.00 -18.56 -0.01
C ASP A 165 19.39 -18.13 0.47
N LEU A 166 19.46 -17.61 1.69
CA LEU A 166 20.72 -17.26 2.36
C LEU A 166 21.11 -18.33 3.39
N ASN A 167 20.13 -18.87 4.13
CA ASN A 167 20.35 -19.79 5.25
C ASN A 167 19.10 -20.56 5.72
N LEU A 168 17.96 -20.50 4.99
CA LEU A 168 16.70 -21.13 5.41
C LEU A 168 16.62 -22.60 5.01
N GLY A 169 17.33 -23.01 3.96
CA GLY A 169 17.37 -24.40 3.52
C GLY A 169 15.99 -24.94 3.21
N LYS A 170 15.54 -25.96 3.97
CA LYS A 170 14.24 -26.62 3.72
C LYS A 170 13.05 -25.69 3.89
N ASP A 171 13.14 -24.70 4.80
CA ASP A 171 12.07 -23.76 5.06
C ASP A 171 11.92 -22.69 3.98
N PHE A 172 12.94 -22.49 3.14
CA PHE A 172 12.91 -21.50 2.05
C PHE A 172 11.73 -21.71 1.09
N SER A 173 11.40 -22.97 0.80
CA SER A 173 10.32 -23.33 -0.12
C SER A 173 8.97 -22.71 0.27
N ARG A 174 8.71 -22.51 1.55
CA ARG A 174 7.48 -21.88 2.06
C ARG A 174 7.40 -20.41 1.64
N LEU A 175 8.53 -19.73 1.47
CA LEU A 175 8.56 -18.33 1.05
C LEU A 175 8.21 -18.14 -0.43
N LEU A 176 8.24 -19.20 -1.24
CA LEU A 176 7.82 -19.14 -2.64
C LEU A 176 6.29 -19.05 -2.81
N THR A 177 5.53 -19.30 -1.74
CA THR A 177 4.08 -19.13 -1.71
C THR A 177 3.73 -17.67 -1.41
N SER A 178 3.02 -16.99 -2.33
CA SER A 178 2.72 -15.57 -2.23
C SER A 178 1.86 -15.20 -1.01
N GLU A 179 0.99 -16.10 -0.56
CA GLU A 179 0.11 -15.89 0.60
C GLU A 179 0.87 -15.79 1.93
N ASN A 180 2.13 -16.25 1.96
CA ASN A 180 2.99 -16.13 3.14
C ASN A 180 3.61 -14.74 3.28
N TRP A 181 3.28 -13.80 2.39
CA TRP A 181 3.78 -12.44 2.41
C TRP A 181 2.64 -11.45 2.56
N GLY A 182 2.83 -10.53 3.50
CA GLY A 182 1.90 -9.45 3.83
C GLY A 182 2.36 -8.09 3.30
N PHE A 183 2.97 -8.04 2.11
CA PHE A 183 3.49 -6.79 1.54
C PHE A 183 2.40 -5.82 1.10
N SER A 184 2.73 -4.54 1.16
CA SER A 184 1.92 -3.42 0.73
C SER A 184 2.48 -2.82 -0.58
N LEU A 185 1.79 -1.85 -1.17
CA LEU A 185 2.40 -1.07 -2.25
C LEU A 185 3.53 -0.18 -1.72
N GLY A 186 3.46 0.21 -0.45
CA GLY A 186 4.50 0.95 0.24
C GLY A 186 5.85 0.24 0.25
N ASP A 187 5.86 -1.10 0.36
CA ASP A 187 7.08 -1.94 0.32
C ASP A 187 7.73 -2.00 -1.07
N LEU A 188 7.00 -1.66 -2.13
CA LEU A 188 7.46 -1.76 -3.52
C LEU A 188 8.00 -0.44 -4.08
N GLU A 189 7.89 0.63 -3.31
CA GLU A 189 8.39 1.93 -3.69
C GLU A 189 9.88 2.01 -3.34
N VAL A 190 10.65 2.58 -4.26
CA VAL A 190 12.08 2.77 -4.07
C VAL A 190 12.29 4.07 -3.28
N PHE A 191 13.13 4.00 -2.25
CA PHE A 191 13.67 5.13 -1.47
C PHE A 191 15.08 5.45 -1.91
#